data_AF-A0A257NDP7-F1
#
_entry.id   AF-A0A257NDP7-F1
#
_cell.length_a   1.000
_cell.length_b   1.000
_cell.length_c   1.000
_cell.angle_alpha   90.00
_cell.angle_beta   90.00
_cell.angle_gamma   90.00
#
_symmetry.space_group_name_H-M   'P 1'
#
loop_
_entity.id
_entity.type
_entity.pdbx_description
1 polymer ?
#
loop_
_entity_poly.entity_id
_entity_poly.type
_entity_poly.pdbx_seq_one_letter_code
_entity_poly.pdbx_strand_id
1 'polypeptide(L)'
;IFIDQFELGEKVENPNAVSLPLKLAVALLKDSSGKIKIDVPITGSLDDPKFSVGAIFTDALVNVISKVVTSPFRALGSLIGSEEDMSTISFAAGNSILDKQQQAKLDSLSKALNKRPILNLDIKGAAFQEQDWPVIREDALYDQLKKRRAAEINKSADKKIREEYIELSDDDYKRLLADMFIEKFPLLAEKSFLGTPKLMNPEAGDFYEIAKQKLFTIIKAEERRLRKLASARAQAIAKYVVQKGGVPNERVFILDAVIDPKRDNKEIVSTLSLKTN
;
A
#
# COMPACT_ATOMS: atom_id res chain seq x y z
N ILE A 1 10.19 34.95 9.64
CA ILE A 1 11.56 34.94 9.07
C ILE A 1 11.46 34.63 7.59
N PHE A 2 12.13 35.42 6.75
CA PHE A 2 12.22 35.18 5.30
C PHE A 2 13.68 34.93 4.95
N ILE A 3 13.95 33.80 4.31
CA ILE A 3 15.29 33.43 3.83
C ILE A 3 15.19 33.26 2.32
N ASP A 4 15.94 34.10 1.60
CA ASP A 4 16.17 33.95 0.17
C ASP A 4 17.45 33.16 -0.04
N GLN A 5 17.43 32.18 -0.95
CA GLN A 5 18.60 31.36 -1.32
C GLN A 5 19.32 30.66 -0.16
N PHE A 6 18.63 29.75 0.53
CA PHE A 6 19.27 28.89 1.53
C PHE A 6 20.00 27.71 0.86
N GLU A 7 21.32 27.62 1.05
CA GLU A 7 22.10 26.43 0.68
C GLU A 7 22.68 25.74 1.91
N LEU A 8 22.72 24.40 1.87
CA LEU A 8 23.33 23.62 2.93
C LEU A 8 24.85 23.61 2.71
N GLY A 9 25.61 24.11 3.68
CA GLY A 9 27.06 24.02 3.67
C GLY A 9 27.58 22.59 3.86
N GLU A 10 28.91 22.44 3.86
CA GLU A 10 29.54 21.14 4.11
C GLU A 10 29.20 20.57 5.49
N LYS A 11 29.19 19.25 5.59
CA LYS A 11 28.93 18.56 6.86
C LYS A 11 30.09 18.82 7.82
N VAL A 12 29.81 19.44 8.95
CA VAL A 12 30.77 19.64 10.02
C VAL A 12 30.70 18.47 11.00
N GLU A 13 31.84 17.82 11.27
CA GLU A 13 31.92 16.81 12.33
C GLU A 13 31.89 17.50 13.70
N ASN A 14 30.81 17.27 14.46
CA ASN A 14 30.68 17.74 15.83
C ASN A 14 30.07 16.61 16.68
N PRO A 15 30.72 16.19 17.78
CA PRO A 15 30.25 15.10 18.64
C PRO A 15 28.89 15.39 19.32
N ASN A 16 28.46 16.66 19.38
CA ASN A 16 27.15 17.07 19.89
C ASN A 16 26.15 17.41 18.76
N ALA A 17 26.48 17.16 17.48
CA ALA A 17 25.57 17.44 16.38
C ALA A 17 24.36 16.50 16.39
N VAL A 18 23.17 17.07 16.31
CA VAL A 18 21.95 16.29 16.08
C VAL A 18 21.99 15.76 14.64
N SER A 19 22.00 14.44 14.48
CA SER A 19 21.97 13.78 13.16
C SER A 19 20.57 13.89 12.55
N LEU A 20 20.21 15.09 12.08
CA LEU A 20 18.94 15.36 11.41
C LEU A 20 19.09 15.20 9.89
N PRO A 21 18.07 14.70 9.18
CA PRO A 21 18.03 14.69 7.72
C PRO A 21 17.77 16.12 7.21
N LEU A 22 18.76 17.00 7.37
CA LEU A 22 18.66 18.43 7.08
C LEU A 22 18.26 18.70 5.63
N LYS A 23 18.69 17.87 4.68
CA LYS A 23 18.26 17.95 3.28
C LYS A 23 16.73 17.84 3.13
N LEU A 24 16.12 16.88 3.81
CA LEU A 24 14.66 16.70 3.79
C LEU A 24 13.94 17.85 4.49
N ALA A 25 14.46 18.30 5.63
CA ALA A 25 13.89 19.45 6.35
C ALA A 25 13.90 20.71 5.46
N VAL A 26 15.01 20.99 4.78
CA VAL A 26 15.13 22.11 3.86
C VAL A 26 14.17 21.96 2.68
N ALA A 27 14.04 20.77 2.09
CA ALA A 27 13.12 20.54 0.97
C ALA A 27 11.64 20.68 1.36
N LEU A 28 11.28 20.35 2.60
CA LEU A 28 9.93 20.57 3.14
C LEU A 28 9.64 22.06 3.41
N LEU A 29 10.66 22.85 3.72
CA LEU A 29 10.53 24.28 4.00
C LEU A 29 10.57 25.14 2.72
N LYS A 30 11.36 24.75 1.71
CA LYS A 30 11.52 25.48 0.44
C LYS A 30 10.27 25.42 -0.41
N ASP A 31 9.79 26.56 -0.88
CA ASP A 31 8.72 26.64 -1.88
C ASP A 31 9.21 26.42 -3.32
N SER A 32 8.31 26.59 -4.30
CA SER A 32 8.62 26.43 -5.73
C SER A 32 9.62 27.46 -6.27
N SER A 33 9.80 28.60 -5.58
CA SER A 33 10.79 29.62 -5.91
C SER A 33 12.11 29.42 -5.14
N GLY A 34 12.24 28.32 -4.39
CA GLY A 34 13.40 28.04 -3.55
C GLY A 34 13.48 28.87 -2.26
N LYS A 35 12.40 29.58 -1.91
CA LYS A 35 12.35 30.49 -0.75
C LYS A 35 11.84 29.74 0.49
N ILE A 36 12.38 30.11 1.64
CA ILE A 36 11.95 29.57 2.93
C ILE A 36 11.29 30.70 3.73
N LYS A 37 10.01 30.53 4.02
CA LYS A 37 9.28 31.40 4.95
C LYS A 37 8.92 30.59 6.19
N ILE A 38 9.45 31.02 7.34
CA ILE A 38 9.17 30.41 8.63
C ILE A 38 8.46 31.45 9.49
N ASP A 39 7.23 31.15 9.85
CA ASP A 39 6.47 31.93 10.83
C ASP A 39 6.81 31.38 12.22
N VAL A 40 7.69 32.09 12.90
CA VAL A 40 8.19 31.71 14.23
C VAL A 40 7.42 32.53 15.26
N PRO A 41 6.59 31.91 16.12
CA PRO A 41 5.99 32.61 17.24
C PRO A 41 7.09 32.91 18.26
N ILE A 42 7.42 34.19 18.42
CA ILE A 42 8.35 34.64 19.46
C ILE A 42 7.52 34.91 20.71
N THR A 43 7.60 34.01 21.69
CA THR A 43 7.00 34.21 23.01
C THR A 43 8.09 34.66 23.98
N GLY A 44 7.96 35.85 24.56
CA GLY A 44 8.89 36.36 25.56
C GLY A 44 8.45 37.73 26.09
N SER A 45 8.74 38.01 27.35
CA SER A 45 8.50 39.33 27.93
C SER A 45 9.74 40.20 27.72
N LEU A 46 9.55 41.45 27.27
CA LEU A 46 10.64 42.43 27.10
C LEU A 46 11.35 42.78 28.42
N ASP A 47 10.78 42.37 29.55
CA ASP A 47 11.24 42.69 30.91
C ASP A 47 12.14 41.60 31.53
N ASP A 48 12.49 40.53 30.82
CA ASP A 48 13.34 39.45 31.35
C ASP A 48 14.85 39.80 31.19
N PRO A 49 15.64 39.94 32.26
CA PRO A 49 17.08 40.19 32.15
C PRO A 49 17.90 39.04 31.53
N LYS A 50 17.30 37.85 31.33
CA LYS A 50 17.87 36.74 30.55
C LYS A 50 17.46 36.74 29.07
N PHE A 51 16.80 37.80 28.59
CA PHE A 51 16.27 37.92 27.23
C PHE A 51 17.38 37.92 26.18
N SER A 52 17.76 36.72 25.73
CA SER A 52 18.63 36.51 24.58
C SER A 52 17.75 36.33 23.35
N VAL A 53 17.62 37.41 22.58
CA VAL A 53 16.98 37.40 21.26
C VAL A 53 17.53 36.24 20.41
N GLY A 54 18.86 36.02 20.43
CA GLY A 54 19.51 34.95 19.67
C GLY A 54 19.12 33.53 20.11
N ALA A 55 19.05 33.24 21.41
CA ALA A 55 18.74 31.90 21.91
C ALA A 55 17.28 31.50 21.63
N ILE A 56 16.34 32.42 21.80
CA ILE A 56 14.92 32.17 21.49
C ILE A 56 14.74 31.91 19.98
N PHE A 57 15.46 32.66 19.14
CA PHE A 57 15.47 32.41 17.70
C PHE A 57 16.02 31.02 17.34
N THR A 58 17.14 30.60 17.94
CA THR A 58 17.72 29.27 17.66
C THR A 58 16.81 28.15 18.13
N ASP A 59 16.23 28.25 19.33
CA ASP A 59 15.35 27.21 19.87
C ASP A 59 14.08 27.05 19.04
N ALA A 60 13.50 28.18 18.62
CA ALA A 60 12.31 28.14 17.79
C ALA A 60 12.60 27.58 16.38
N LEU A 61 13.77 27.88 15.80
CA LEU A 61 14.21 27.28 14.54
C LEU A 61 14.45 25.76 14.68
N VAL A 62 15.15 25.33 15.74
CA VAL A 62 15.39 23.91 16.03
C VAL A 62 14.07 23.17 16.21
N ASN A 63 13.11 23.75 16.93
CA ASN A 63 11.78 23.16 17.13
C ASN A 63 11.00 22.99 15.81
N VAL A 64 11.05 24.00 14.92
CA VAL A 64 10.42 23.90 13.60
C VAL A 64 11.06 22.77 12.78
N ILE A 65 12.39 22.74 12.70
CA ILE A 65 13.12 21.71 11.95
C ILE A 65 12.83 20.32 12.54
N SER A 66 12.84 20.19 13.87
CA SER A 66 12.56 18.94 14.55
C SER A 66 11.14 18.41 14.24
N LYS A 67 10.12 19.28 14.25
CA LYS A 67 8.74 18.91 13.86
C LYS A 67 8.64 18.46 12.40
N VAL A 68 9.33 19.15 11.49
CA VAL A 68 9.37 18.81 10.07
C VAL A 68 10.00 17.44 9.83
N VAL A 69 11.08 17.13 10.55
CA VAL A 69 11.78 15.84 10.46
C VAL A 69 10.96 14.70 11.06
N THR A 70 10.34 14.94 12.21
CA THR A 70 9.57 13.91 12.95
C THR A 70 8.18 13.63 12.35
N SER A 71 7.63 14.56 11.57
CA SER A 71 6.30 14.41 10.97
C SER A 71 6.23 15.09 9.59
N PRO A 72 6.96 14.58 8.59
CA PRO A 72 7.13 15.28 7.31
C PRO A 72 5.81 15.40 6.52
N PHE A 73 4.91 14.41 6.60
CA PHE A 73 3.58 14.49 5.97
C PHE A 73 2.64 15.48 6.66
N ARG A 74 2.72 15.63 7.99
CA ARG A 74 1.95 16.68 8.70
C ARG A 74 2.44 18.07 8.31
N ALA A 75 3.76 18.24 8.15
CA ALA A 75 4.35 19.48 7.65
C ALA A 75 3.89 19.80 6.21
N LEU A 76 3.68 18.79 5.36
CA LEU A 76 3.07 18.99 4.04
C LEU A 76 1.58 19.34 4.12
N GLY A 77 0.81 18.62 4.95
CA GLY A 77 -0.62 18.84 5.13
C GLY A 77 -0.94 20.26 5.61
N SER A 78 -0.15 20.80 6.53
CA SER A 78 -0.36 22.15 7.05
C SER A 78 -0.29 23.25 5.98
N LEU A 79 0.46 23.04 4.89
CA LEU A 79 0.56 23.98 3.75
C LEU A 79 -0.74 24.13 2.96
N ILE A 80 -1.67 23.20 3.15
CA ILE A 80 -2.97 23.16 2.49
C ILE A 80 -4.12 23.10 3.50
N GLY A 81 -3.84 23.32 4.79
CA GLY A 81 -4.84 23.27 5.85
C GLY A 81 -5.39 21.87 6.14
N SER A 82 -4.61 20.82 5.88
CA SER A 82 -4.98 19.44 6.19
C SER A 82 -4.22 18.91 7.40
N GLU A 83 -4.94 18.32 8.34
CA GLU A 83 -4.36 17.62 9.51
C GLU A 83 -4.35 16.10 9.33
N GLU A 84 -4.83 15.61 8.18
CA GLU A 84 -4.90 14.18 7.90
C GLU A 84 -3.48 13.59 7.77
N ASP A 85 -3.27 12.42 8.36
CA ASP A 85 -2.00 11.70 8.23
C ASP A 85 -1.88 11.11 6.82
N MET A 86 -1.11 11.77 5.94
CA MET A 86 -0.88 11.36 4.56
C MET A 86 0.24 10.32 4.39
N SER A 87 0.77 9.73 5.47
CA SER A 87 1.87 8.75 5.38
C SER A 87 1.43 7.34 4.94
N THR A 88 0.12 7.07 4.92
CA THR A 88 -0.44 5.77 4.58
C THR A 88 -1.66 5.90 3.68
N ILE A 89 -1.93 4.89 2.85
CA ILE A 89 -3.15 4.77 2.04
C ILE A 89 -3.79 3.43 2.32
N SER A 90 -5.05 3.45 2.77
CA SER A 90 -5.78 2.22 3.11
C SER A 90 -6.46 1.59 1.90
N PHE A 91 -6.69 0.28 1.96
CA PHE A 91 -7.40 -0.47 0.93
C PHE A 91 -8.36 -1.46 1.54
N ALA A 92 -9.41 -1.81 0.81
CA ALA A 92 -10.21 -2.97 1.12
C ALA A 92 -9.41 -4.27 0.90
N ALA A 93 -9.76 -5.31 1.66
CA ALA A 93 -9.16 -6.63 1.54
C ALA A 93 -9.30 -7.19 0.12
N GLY A 94 -8.21 -7.75 -0.40
CA GLY A 94 -8.14 -8.32 -1.75
C GLY A 94 -8.22 -7.32 -2.89
N ASN A 95 -8.28 -6.01 -2.61
CA ASN A 95 -8.52 -4.98 -3.62
C ASN A 95 -7.42 -3.91 -3.67
N SER A 96 -7.28 -3.27 -4.84
CA SER A 96 -6.36 -2.15 -5.11
C SER A 96 -7.07 -0.87 -5.57
N ILE A 97 -8.41 -0.83 -5.49
CA ILE A 97 -9.23 0.34 -5.78
C ILE A 97 -9.12 1.33 -4.63
N LEU A 98 -8.82 2.58 -4.98
CA LEU A 98 -8.85 3.72 -4.07
C LEU A 98 -10.31 4.16 -3.89
N ASP A 99 -10.80 4.12 -2.65
CA ASP A 99 -12.12 4.68 -2.33
C ASP A 99 -12.11 6.22 -2.36
N LYS A 100 -13.28 6.85 -2.17
CA LYS A 100 -13.41 8.31 -2.21
C LYS A 100 -12.58 9.03 -1.14
N GLN A 101 -12.43 8.42 0.04
CA GLN A 101 -11.64 9.01 1.12
C GLN A 101 -10.15 9.00 0.74
N GLN A 102 -9.63 7.88 0.25
CA GLN A 102 -8.25 7.77 -0.18
C GLN A 102 -7.94 8.65 -1.40
N GLN A 103 -8.90 8.82 -2.31
CA GLN A 103 -8.78 9.77 -3.42
C GLN A 103 -8.64 11.22 -2.92
N ALA A 104 -9.50 11.66 -1.99
CA ALA A 104 -9.41 13.02 -1.41
C ALA A 104 -8.10 13.25 -0.64
N LYS A 105 -7.63 12.22 0.06
CA LYS A 105 -6.33 12.21 0.73
C LYS A 105 -5.18 12.38 -0.27
N LEU A 106 -5.20 11.63 -1.38
CA LEU A 106 -4.22 11.74 -2.45
C LEU A 106 -4.30 13.06 -3.22
N ASP A 107 -5.47 13.67 -3.37
CA ASP A 107 -5.61 15.02 -3.92
C ASP A 107 -4.88 16.05 -3.04
N SER A 108 -5.07 15.94 -1.72
CA SER A 108 -4.42 16.80 -0.74
C SER A 108 -2.90 16.62 -0.76
N LEU A 109 -2.42 15.37 -0.73
CA LEU A 109 -1.00 15.05 -0.87
C LEU A 109 -0.40 15.62 -2.15
N SER A 110 -1.08 15.43 -3.29
CA SER A 110 -0.60 15.90 -4.60
C SER A 110 -0.51 17.43 -4.66
N LYS A 111 -1.49 18.15 -4.11
CA LYS A 111 -1.43 19.62 -3.98
C LYS A 111 -0.22 20.06 -3.16
N ALA A 112 0.07 19.39 -2.04
CA ALA A 112 1.22 19.71 -1.20
C ALA A 112 2.56 19.40 -1.91
N LEU A 113 2.65 18.27 -2.60
CA LEU A 113 3.83 17.89 -3.41
C LEU A 113 4.10 18.89 -4.55
N ASN A 114 3.05 19.45 -5.16
CA ASN A 114 3.22 20.47 -6.21
C ASN A 114 3.71 21.81 -5.66
N LYS A 115 3.43 22.14 -4.40
CA LYS A 115 4.01 23.30 -3.70
C LYS A 115 5.47 23.08 -3.28
N ARG A 116 5.97 21.85 -3.37
CA ARG A 116 7.31 21.42 -2.92
C ARG A 116 8.00 20.58 -4.00
N PRO A 117 8.44 21.19 -5.11
CA PRO A 117 8.94 20.46 -6.28
C PRO A 117 10.22 19.66 -6.05
N ILE A 118 10.98 19.97 -4.98
CA ILE A 118 12.21 19.27 -4.59
C ILE A 118 11.92 17.89 -3.99
N LEU A 119 10.70 17.65 -3.51
CA LEU A 119 10.32 16.41 -2.85
C LEU A 119 9.91 15.32 -3.85
N ASN A 120 10.41 14.12 -3.61
CA ASN A 120 9.97 12.90 -4.27
C ASN A 120 9.08 12.08 -3.34
N LEU A 121 8.15 11.33 -3.92
CA LEU A 121 7.25 10.41 -3.23
C LEU A 121 7.70 8.96 -3.51
N ASP A 122 8.03 8.24 -2.45
CA ASP A 122 8.23 6.81 -2.48
C ASP A 122 6.95 6.10 -2.01
N ILE A 123 6.53 5.07 -2.73
CA ILE A 123 5.31 4.32 -2.48
C ILE A 123 5.67 2.86 -2.24
N LYS A 124 5.38 2.36 -1.04
CA LYS A 124 5.56 0.95 -0.68
C LYS A 124 4.22 0.25 -0.53
N GLY A 125 3.89 -0.55 -1.54
CA GLY A 125 2.68 -1.36 -1.53
C GLY A 125 2.78 -2.51 -0.54
N ALA A 126 1.68 -2.81 0.15
CA ALA A 126 1.60 -3.93 1.08
C ALA A 126 0.35 -4.80 0.84
N ALA A 127 0.50 -6.09 1.13
CA ALA A 127 -0.60 -7.04 1.28
C ALA A 127 -0.46 -7.76 2.62
N PHE A 128 -1.60 -8.16 3.18
CA PHE A 128 -1.66 -8.79 4.49
C PHE A 128 -2.37 -10.11 4.37
N GLN A 129 -1.66 -11.19 4.68
CA GLN A 129 -2.14 -12.54 4.41
C GLN A 129 -3.45 -12.83 5.17
N GLU A 130 -3.56 -12.41 6.42
CA GLU A 130 -4.74 -12.64 7.27
C GLU A 130 -6.02 -12.06 6.65
N GLN A 131 -5.95 -10.85 6.07
CA GLN A 131 -7.11 -10.15 5.53
C GLN A 131 -7.31 -10.37 4.02
N ASP A 132 -6.23 -10.36 3.24
CA ASP A 132 -6.30 -10.40 1.77
C ASP A 132 -6.49 -11.82 1.24
N TRP A 133 -5.85 -12.81 1.85
CA TRP A 133 -5.92 -14.20 1.36
C TRP A 133 -7.34 -14.77 1.31
N PRO A 134 -8.19 -14.60 2.34
CA PRO A 134 -9.56 -15.10 2.29
C PRO A 134 -10.39 -14.56 1.12
N VAL A 135 -10.07 -13.36 0.63
CA VAL A 135 -10.76 -12.71 -0.49
C VAL A 135 -10.23 -13.20 -1.84
N ILE A 136 -8.91 -13.36 -1.98
CA ILE A 136 -8.28 -13.70 -3.28
C ILE A 136 -8.06 -15.21 -3.50
N ARG A 137 -8.33 -16.05 -2.49
CA ARG A 137 -8.18 -17.51 -2.60
C ARG A 137 -9.17 -18.18 -3.54
N GLU A 138 -10.27 -17.51 -3.87
CA GLU A 138 -11.24 -18.01 -4.85
C GLU A 138 -10.62 -18.06 -6.24
N ASP A 139 -9.91 -17.01 -6.66
CA ASP A 139 -9.13 -17.01 -7.89
C ASP A 139 -8.05 -18.10 -7.90
N ALA A 140 -7.44 -18.36 -6.73
CA ALA A 140 -6.45 -19.43 -6.59
C ALA A 140 -7.07 -20.82 -6.79
N LEU A 141 -8.28 -21.05 -6.25
CA LEU A 141 -9.05 -22.27 -6.51
C LEU A 141 -9.40 -22.38 -7.99
N TYR A 142 -9.90 -21.30 -8.60
CA TYR A 142 -10.26 -21.28 -10.02
C TYR A 142 -9.07 -21.63 -10.92
N ASP A 143 -7.89 -21.08 -10.63
CA ASP A 143 -6.67 -21.39 -11.39
C ASP A 143 -6.23 -22.86 -11.24
N GLN A 144 -6.44 -23.49 -10.08
CA GLN A 144 -6.22 -24.94 -9.92
C GLN A 144 -7.18 -25.76 -10.77
N LEU A 145 -8.45 -25.33 -10.89
CA LEU A 145 -9.43 -25.97 -11.77
C LEU A 145 -9.06 -25.80 -13.25
N LYS A 146 -8.64 -24.59 -13.67
CA LYS A 146 -8.09 -24.35 -15.02
C LYS A 146 -6.90 -25.25 -15.33
N LYS A 147 -5.99 -25.45 -14.38
CA LYS A 147 -4.86 -26.36 -14.54
C LYS A 147 -5.29 -27.82 -14.72
N ARG A 148 -6.30 -28.28 -13.98
CA ARG A 148 -6.89 -29.61 -14.18
C ARG A 148 -7.50 -29.72 -15.58
N ARG A 149 -8.25 -28.72 -16.01
CA ARG A 149 -8.86 -28.69 -17.34
C ARG A 149 -7.82 -28.70 -18.46
N ALA A 150 -6.73 -27.94 -18.30
CA ALA A 150 -5.59 -27.97 -19.22
C ALA A 150 -5.00 -29.37 -19.33
N ALA A 151 -4.80 -30.04 -18.20
CA ALA A 151 -4.28 -31.40 -18.18
C ALA A 151 -5.23 -32.40 -18.85
N GLU A 152 -6.56 -32.26 -18.72
CA GLU A 152 -7.53 -33.08 -19.44
C GLU A 152 -7.44 -32.90 -20.95
N ILE A 153 -7.46 -31.66 -21.43
CA ILE A 153 -7.40 -31.34 -22.86
C ILE A 153 -6.07 -31.83 -23.47
N ASN A 154 -4.96 -31.57 -22.77
CA ASN A 154 -3.62 -31.89 -23.26
C ASN A 154 -3.30 -33.39 -23.28
N LYS A 155 -4.11 -34.25 -22.65
CA LYS A 155 -3.95 -35.71 -22.75
C LYS A 155 -4.28 -36.24 -24.14
N SER A 156 -5.16 -35.56 -24.86
CA SER A 156 -5.71 -36.04 -26.15
C SER A 156 -5.48 -35.06 -27.30
N ALA A 157 -4.70 -33.99 -27.07
CA ALA A 157 -4.50 -32.92 -28.05
C ALA A 157 -3.09 -32.96 -28.66
N ASP A 158 -3.02 -32.77 -29.99
CA ASP A 158 -1.76 -32.62 -30.74
C ASP A 158 -0.99 -31.35 -30.35
N LYS A 159 -1.69 -30.31 -29.88
CA LYS A 159 -1.11 -29.06 -29.39
C LYS A 159 -1.53 -28.81 -27.95
N LYS A 160 -0.54 -28.57 -27.08
CA LYS A 160 -0.77 -28.29 -25.66
C LYS A 160 -1.27 -26.86 -25.47
N ILE A 161 -2.37 -26.71 -24.74
CA ILE A 161 -2.92 -25.44 -24.28
C ILE A 161 -2.44 -25.19 -22.86
N ARG A 162 -2.00 -23.95 -22.57
CA ARG A 162 -1.61 -23.57 -21.21
C ARG A 162 -2.84 -23.17 -20.38
N GLU A 163 -2.76 -23.41 -19.09
CA GLU A 163 -3.84 -23.10 -18.13
C GLU A 163 -4.29 -21.65 -18.16
N GLU A 164 -3.42 -20.68 -18.47
CA GLU A 164 -3.79 -19.26 -18.47
C GLU A 164 -4.86 -18.91 -19.51
N TYR A 165 -4.90 -19.64 -20.64
CA TYR A 165 -5.83 -19.42 -21.75
C TYR A 165 -7.16 -20.18 -21.62
N ILE A 166 -7.36 -20.91 -20.52
CA ILE A 166 -8.59 -21.67 -20.31
C ILE A 166 -9.62 -20.82 -19.60
N GLU A 167 -10.84 -20.83 -20.11
CA GLU A 167 -12.03 -20.37 -19.39
C GLU A 167 -12.90 -21.59 -19.11
N LEU A 168 -13.39 -21.71 -17.88
CA LEU A 168 -14.26 -22.81 -17.49
C LEU A 168 -15.72 -22.40 -17.72
N SER A 169 -16.48 -23.24 -18.42
CA SER A 169 -17.94 -23.16 -18.37
C SER A 169 -18.45 -23.48 -16.97
N ASP A 170 -19.68 -23.10 -16.65
CA ASP A 170 -20.30 -23.42 -15.36
C ASP A 170 -20.32 -24.93 -15.08
N ASP A 171 -20.55 -25.74 -16.11
CA ASP A 171 -20.56 -27.20 -16.02
C ASP A 171 -19.15 -27.76 -15.76
N ASP A 172 -18.14 -27.26 -16.47
CA ASP A 172 -16.75 -27.66 -16.23
C ASP A 172 -16.30 -27.24 -14.83
N TYR A 173 -16.66 -26.03 -14.39
CA TYR A 173 -16.36 -25.54 -13.05
C TYR A 173 -16.96 -26.45 -11.98
N LYS A 174 -18.27 -26.73 -12.04
CA LYS A 174 -18.97 -27.59 -11.08
C LYS A 174 -18.39 -29.00 -11.06
N ARG A 175 -18.18 -29.61 -12.24
CA ARG A 175 -17.62 -30.95 -12.36
C ARG A 175 -16.22 -31.03 -11.74
N LEU A 176 -15.32 -30.13 -12.13
CA LEU A 176 -13.93 -30.13 -11.66
C LEU A 176 -13.84 -29.82 -10.16
N LEU A 177 -14.70 -28.93 -9.65
CA LEU A 177 -14.79 -28.61 -8.22
C LEU A 177 -15.24 -29.84 -7.42
N ALA A 178 -16.28 -30.54 -7.89
CA ALA A 178 -16.76 -31.77 -7.26
C ALA A 178 -15.70 -32.87 -7.27
N ASP A 179 -15.03 -33.08 -8.41
CA ASP A 179 -13.95 -34.06 -8.56
C ASP A 179 -12.80 -33.76 -7.60
N MET A 180 -12.37 -32.49 -7.51
CA MET A 180 -11.32 -32.06 -6.60
C MET A 180 -11.73 -32.23 -5.13
N PHE A 181 -12.97 -31.88 -4.78
CA PHE A 181 -13.46 -32.00 -3.41
C PHE A 181 -13.52 -33.45 -2.95
N ILE A 182 -14.09 -34.35 -3.76
CA ILE A 182 -14.16 -35.80 -3.45
C ILE A 182 -12.75 -36.40 -3.35
N GLU A 183 -11.83 -36.01 -4.24
CA GLU A 183 -10.44 -36.49 -4.20
C GLU A 183 -9.71 -36.06 -2.91
N LYS A 184 -9.90 -34.82 -2.46
CA LYS A 184 -9.19 -34.26 -1.28
C LYS A 184 -9.88 -34.58 0.04
N PHE A 185 -11.19 -34.82 0.02
CA PHE A 185 -12.01 -35.09 1.19
C PHE A 185 -12.94 -36.30 0.96
N PRO A 186 -12.40 -37.50 0.72
CA PRO A 186 -13.19 -38.69 0.38
C PRO A 186 -14.16 -39.14 1.49
N LEU A 187 -13.92 -38.73 2.74
CA LEU A 187 -14.82 -39.01 3.86
C LEU A 187 -16.00 -38.03 3.97
N LEU A 188 -16.02 -36.96 3.17
CA LEU A 188 -17.06 -35.92 3.23
C LEU A 188 -18.01 -35.95 2.03
N ALA A 189 -17.60 -36.56 0.92
CA ALA A 189 -18.37 -36.58 -0.31
C ALA A 189 -18.04 -37.80 -1.19
N GLU A 190 -19.02 -38.23 -1.99
CA GLU A 190 -18.85 -39.25 -3.02
C GLU A 190 -19.66 -38.94 -4.28
N LYS A 191 -19.47 -39.73 -5.34
CA LYS A 191 -20.39 -39.77 -6.48
C LYS A 191 -21.44 -40.85 -6.25
N SER A 192 -22.71 -40.52 -6.47
CA SER A 192 -23.79 -41.50 -6.47
C SER A 192 -23.63 -42.51 -7.61
N PHE A 193 -24.47 -43.55 -7.62
CA PHE A 193 -24.50 -44.53 -8.72
C PHE A 193 -24.71 -43.87 -10.10
N LEU A 194 -25.46 -42.76 -10.16
CA LEU A 194 -25.69 -41.99 -11.39
C LEU A 194 -24.58 -40.96 -11.68
N GLY A 195 -23.50 -40.95 -10.91
CA GLY A 195 -22.39 -40.02 -11.06
C GLY A 195 -22.62 -38.64 -10.42
N THR A 196 -23.78 -38.41 -9.79
CA THR A 196 -24.10 -37.13 -9.15
C THR A 196 -23.26 -36.96 -7.87
N PRO A 197 -22.54 -35.84 -7.71
CA PRO A 197 -21.82 -35.56 -6.48
C PRO A 197 -22.78 -35.35 -5.31
N LYS A 198 -22.51 -35.97 -4.16
CA LYS A 198 -23.30 -35.84 -2.93
C LYS A 198 -22.42 -35.81 -1.67
N LEU A 199 -22.88 -35.09 -0.66
CA LEU A 199 -22.25 -35.08 0.67
C LEU A 199 -22.58 -36.37 1.42
N MET A 200 -21.65 -36.82 2.26
CA MET A 200 -21.90 -37.92 3.22
C MET A 200 -22.92 -37.53 4.29
N ASN A 201 -22.92 -36.25 4.67
CA ASN A 201 -23.96 -35.65 5.52
C ASN A 201 -24.76 -34.63 4.69
N PRO A 202 -25.95 -34.97 4.20
CA PRO A 202 -26.79 -34.06 3.40
C PRO A 202 -27.26 -32.81 4.17
N GLU A 203 -27.36 -32.87 5.49
CA GLU A 203 -27.80 -31.74 6.33
C GLU A 203 -26.73 -30.65 6.49
N ALA A 204 -25.50 -30.91 6.03
CA ALA A 204 -24.40 -29.96 6.13
C ALA A 204 -24.57 -28.72 5.22
N GLY A 205 -25.43 -28.77 4.20
CA GLY A 205 -25.74 -27.65 3.30
C GLY A 205 -25.57 -27.98 1.83
N ASP A 206 -25.46 -26.94 0.99
CA ASP A 206 -25.24 -27.10 -0.45
C ASP A 206 -23.87 -27.75 -0.74
N PHE A 207 -23.86 -28.71 -1.67
CA PHE A 207 -22.65 -29.47 -2.01
C PHE A 207 -21.49 -28.56 -2.45
N TYR A 208 -21.75 -27.61 -3.35
CA TYR A 208 -20.71 -26.77 -3.94
C TYR A 208 -20.21 -25.71 -2.97
N GLU A 209 -21.09 -25.18 -2.11
CA GLU A 209 -20.66 -24.29 -1.02
C GLU A 209 -19.76 -25.00 -0.02
N ILE A 210 -20.14 -26.20 0.44
CA ILE A 210 -19.30 -27.01 1.34
C ILE A 210 -17.98 -27.41 0.66
N ALA A 211 -18.03 -27.82 -0.61
CA ALA A 211 -16.84 -28.13 -1.39
C ALA A 211 -15.85 -26.96 -1.41
N LYS A 212 -16.31 -25.75 -1.77
CA LYS A 212 -15.47 -24.53 -1.76
C LYS A 212 -14.87 -24.27 -0.38
N GLN A 213 -15.69 -24.26 0.67
CA GLN A 213 -15.22 -23.95 2.02
C GLN A 213 -14.17 -24.95 2.51
N LYS A 214 -14.36 -26.26 2.24
CA LYS A 214 -13.38 -27.29 2.60
C LYS A 214 -12.11 -27.18 1.77
N LEU A 215 -12.21 -26.97 0.46
CA LEU A 215 -11.03 -26.77 -0.37
C LEU A 215 -10.22 -25.54 0.07
N PHE A 216 -10.88 -24.45 0.46
CA PHE A 216 -10.20 -23.27 0.99
C PHE A 216 -9.37 -23.51 2.27
N THR A 217 -9.61 -24.60 3.03
CA THR A 217 -8.79 -24.90 4.21
C THR A 217 -7.44 -25.54 3.86
N ILE A 218 -7.29 -26.09 2.65
CA ILE A 218 -6.06 -26.74 2.18
C ILE A 218 -5.30 -25.89 1.15
N ILE A 219 -5.93 -24.87 0.56
CA ILE A 219 -5.25 -23.94 -0.34
C ILE A 219 -4.42 -22.97 0.51
N LYS A 220 -3.10 -23.16 0.46
CA LYS A 220 -2.12 -22.30 1.14
C LYS A 220 -2.03 -20.94 0.46
N ALA A 221 -1.76 -19.91 1.27
CA ALA A 221 -1.51 -18.57 0.77
C ALA A 221 -0.38 -18.54 -0.27
N GLU A 222 -0.67 -17.92 -1.41
CA GLU A 222 0.29 -17.77 -2.50
C GLU A 222 0.99 -16.41 -2.40
N GLU A 223 2.26 -16.43 -1.98
CA GLU A 223 3.08 -15.22 -1.84
C GLU A 223 3.09 -14.37 -3.12
N ARG A 224 3.20 -15.01 -4.29
CA ARG A 224 3.16 -14.33 -5.59
C ARG A 224 1.88 -13.53 -5.81
N ARG A 225 0.71 -14.04 -5.39
CA ARG A 225 -0.57 -13.31 -5.54
C ARG A 225 -0.63 -12.12 -4.59
N LEU A 226 -0.21 -12.31 -3.35
CA LEU A 226 -0.15 -11.23 -2.37
C LEU A 226 0.83 -10.13 -2.82
N ARG A 227 2.01 -10.48 -3.33
CA ARG A 227 2.95 -9.51 -3.92
C ARG A 227 2.36 -8.78 -5.12
N LYS A 228 1.62 -9.47 -5.98
CA LYS A 228 0.91 -8.85 -7.11
C LYS A 228 -0.14 -7.85 -6.62
N LEU A 229 -0.92 -8.20 -5.60
CA LEU A 229 -1.91 -7.29 -4.99
C LEU A 229 -1.24 -6.06 -4.37
N ALA A 230 -0.17 -6.26 -3.59
CA ALA A 230 0.61 -5.18 -3.00
C ALA A 230 1.19 -4.25 -4.07
N SER A 231 1.73 -4.81 -5.16
CA SER A 231 2.24 -4.03 -6.30
C SER A 231 1.12 -3.25 -7.00
N ALA A 232 -0.05 -3.86 -7.18
CA ALA A 232 -1.21 -3.21 -7.78
C ALA A 232 -1.70 -2.01 -6.94
N ARG A 233 -1.66 -2.12 -5.60
CA ARG A 233 -1.97 -1.00 -4.68
C ARG A 233 -0.99 0.16 -4.85
N ALA A 234 0.31 -0.12 -4.89
CA ALA A 234 1.32 0.91 -5.13
C ALA A 234 1.13 1.58 -6.51
N GLN A 235 0.85 0.80 -7.54
CA GLN A 235 0.56 1.30 -8.88
C GLN A 235 -0.71 2.16 -8.92
N ALA A 236 -1.76 1.79 -8.19
CA ALA A 236 -2.99 2.58 -8.10
C ALA A 236 -2.72 3.97 -7.50
N ILE A 237 -1.93 4.04 -6.43
CA ILE A 237 -1.49 5.30 -5.82
C ILE A 237 -0.67 6.13 -6.80
N ALA A 238 0.37 5.53 -7.39
CA ALA A 238 1.27 6.22 -8.32
C ALA A 238 0.50 6.79 -9.52
N LYS A 239 -0.38 5.97 -10.12
CA LYS A 239 -1.25 6.37 -11.21
C LYS A 239 -2.12 7.55 -10.82
N TYR A 240 -2.73 7.53 -9.64
CA TYR A 240 -3.57 8.62 -9.17
C TYR A 240 -2.77 9.91 -8.99
N VAL A 241 -1.66 9.85 -8.26
CA VAL A 241 -0.80 11.01 -7.96
C VAL A 241 -0.26 11.67 -9.24
N VAL A 242 0.13 10.87 -10.23
CA VAL A 242 0.62 11.39 -11.52
C VAL A 242 -0.52 11.90 -12.40
N GLN A 243 -1.53 11.07 -12.68
CA GLN A 243 -2.53 11.37 -13.70
C GLN A 243 -3.62 12.34 -13.23
N LYS A 244 -4.00 12.28 -11.94
CA LYS A 244 -5.01 13.15 -11.35
C LYS A 244 -4.38 14.26 -10.52
N GLY A 245 -3.34 13.93 -9.77
CA GLY A 245 -2.62 14.88 -8.92
C GLY A 245 -1.64 15.81 -9.66
N GLY A 246 -1.26 15.48 -10.89
CA GLY A 246 -0.36 16.30 -11.72
C GLY A 246 1.09 16.34 -11.20
N VAL A 247 1.47 15.43 -10.30
CA VAL A 247 2.86 15.31 -9.86
C VAL A 247 3.68 14.66 -10.99
N PRO A 248 4.84 15.22 -11.37
CA PRO A 248 5.67 14.63 -12.42
C PRO A 248 6.08 13.18 -12.13
N ASN A 249 6.06 12.33 -13.17
CA ASN A 249 6.29 10.89 -13.01
C ASN A 249 7.70 10.58 -12.46
N GLU A 250 8.70 11.38 -12.84
CA GLU A 250 10.09 11.28 -12.37
C GLU A 250 10.25 11.54 -10.86
N ARG A 251 9.22 12.05 -10.18
CA ARG A 251 9.20 12.29 -8.72
C ARG A 251 8.45 11.20 -7.95
N VAL A 252 7.87 10.21 -8.62
CA VAL A 252 7.04 9.16 -8.01
C VAL A 252 7.70 7.80 -8.21
N PHE A 253 8.13 7.18 -7.12
CA PHE A 253 8.86 5.91 -7.14
C PHE A 253 8.06 4.82 -6.43
N ILE A 254 7.93 3.67 -7.08
CA ILE A 254 7.36 2.47 -6.46
C ILE A 254 8.52 1.64 -5.89
N LEU A 255 8.45 1.36 -4.59
CA LEU A 255 9.40 0.48 -3.90
C LEU A 255 8.94 -0.97 -3.96
N ASP A 256 9.83 -1.89 -3.58
CA ASP A 256 9.52 -3.32 -3.50
C ASP A 256 8.32 -3.60 -2.60
N ALA A 257 7.35 -4.31 -3.17
CA ALA A 257 6.14 -4.72 -2.49
C ALA A 257 6.45 -5.69 -1.34
N VAL A 258 5.75 -5.52 -0.23
CA VAL A 258 5.92 -6.34 0.98
C VAL A 258 4.64 -7.08 1.36
N ILE A 259 4.83 -8.18 2.07
CA ILE A 259 3.75 -8.97 2.67
C ILE A 259 3.92 -8.94 4.17
N ASP A 260 2.81 -8.73 4.88
CA ASP A 260 2.75 -8.67 6.34
C ASP A 260 3.84 -7.77 6.97
N PRO A 261 4.04 -6.52 6.49
CA PRO A 261 4.91 -5.59 7.21
C PRO A 261 4.38 -5.36 8.63
N LYS A 262 5.30 -5.09 9.57
CA LYS A 262 4.93 -4.70 10.94
C LYS A 262 4.04 -3.45 10.90
N ARG A 263 2.96 -3.47 11.69
CA ARG A 263 1.98 -2.38 11.81
C ARG A 263 1.42 -2.35 13.22
N ASP A 264 1.01 -1.16 13.66
CA ASP A 264 0.48 -0.94 15.01
C ASP A 264 -1.00 -1.32 15.14
N ASN A 265 -1.74 -1.33 14.03
CA ASN A 265 -3.16 -1.68 13.96
C ASN A 265 -3.39 -2.79 12.90
N LYS A 266 -4.64 -3.22 12.70
CA LYS A 266 -5.00 -4.23 11.66
C LYS A 266 -5.37 -3.61 10.30
N GLU A 267 -5.03 -2.34 10.05
CA GLU A 267 -5.40 -1.68 8.80
C GLU A 267 -4.56 -2.19 7.62
N ILE A 268 -5.22 -2.32 6.47
CA ILE A 268 -4.58 -2.73 5.22
C ILE A 268 -4.06 -1.48 4.53
N VAL A 269 -2.82 -1.11 4.84
CA VAL A 269 -2.23 0.14 4.36
C VAL A 269 -1.00 -0.09 3.49
N SER A 270 -0.90 0.69 2.42
CA SER A 270 0.38 0.95 1.75
C SER A 270 1.04 2.17 2.41
N THR A 271 2.36 2.18 2.51
CA THR A 271 3.12 3.23 3.19
C THR A 271 3.74 4.18 2.19
N LEU A 272 3.80 5.46 2.54
CA LEU A 272 4.39 6.52 1.74
C LEU A 272 5.59 7.10 2.49
N SER A 273 6.65 7.44 1.76
CA SER A 273 7.79 8.18 2.31
C SER A 273 8.21 9.31 1.38
N LEU A 274 8.80 10.35 1.97
CA LEU A 274 9.30 11.50 1.24
C LEU A 274 10.82 11.46 1.23
N LYS A 275 11.41 11.77 0.09
CA LYS A 275 12.86 11.92 -0.04
C LYS A 275 13.20 13.12 -0.89
N THR A 276 14.47 13.51 -0.85
CA THR A 276 15.07 14.43 -1.80
C THR A 276 16.02 13.64 -2.70
N ASN A 277 16.33 14.19 -3.88
CA ASN A 277 17.52 13.75 -4.62
C ASN A 277 18.80 14.10 -3.84
#